data_AF-A0A810N4Q5-F1
#
_entry.id   AF-A0A810N4Q5-F1
#
_cell.length_a   1.000
_cell.length_b   1.000
_cell.length_c   1.000
_cell.angle_alpha   90.00
_cell.angle_beta   90.00
_cell.angle_gamma   90.00
#
_symmetry.space_group_name_H-M   'P 1'
#
loop_
_entity.id
_entity.type
_entity.pdbx_description
1 polymer ?
#
loop_
_entity_poly.entity_id
_entity_poly.type
_entity_poly.pdbx_seq_one_letter_code
_entity_poly.pdbx_strand_id
1 'polypeptide(L)'
;MLAVPDSPFHNLHWRSKLALSLDCFVCERTGRTTLFELGAERAVCSGIREAGEHYTAGRIAAFDHTSERDRTTLRAVVDYWWAPFHDAKRDRPAHALTHAPWVQHYLGYYCPEQNQSGEFHTQTNLVRPQSATCPHCSAPIAQSHEAPQLRLLT
;
A
#
# COMPACT_ATOMS: atom_id res chain seq x y z
N MET A 1 4.76 -7.21 8.86
CA MET A 1 5.16 -8.62 8.77
C MET A 1 3.93 -9.47 8.45
N LEU A 2 4.06 -10.49 7.61
CA LEU A 2 3.02 -11.46 7.30
C LEU A 2 3.54 -12.87 7.62
N ALA A 3 2.75 -13.67 8.32
CA ALA A 3 3.02 -15.10 8.51
C ALA A 3 2.55 -15.87 7.27
N VAL A 4 3.33 -16.86 6.83
CA VAL A 4 3.11 -17.66 5.62
C VAL A 4 3.06 -19.14 6.02
N PRO A 5 2.01 -19.90 5.64
CA PRO A 5 1.93 -21.33 5.90
C PRO A 5 3.02 -22.13 5.16
N ASP A 6 3.52 -23.21 5.77
CA ASP A 6 4.51 -24.11 5.17
C ASP A 6 4.00 -24.83 3.89
N SER A 7 2.69 -25.11 3.81
CA SER A 7 2.08 -25.82 2.68
C SER A 7 0.55 -25.62 2.63
N PRO A 8 -0.07 -25.57 1.44
CA PRO A 8 0.56 -25.52 0.12
C PRO A 8 1.20 -24.15 -0.16
N PHE A 9 2.40 -24.17 -0.78
CA PHE A 9 3.18 -22.95 -1.03
C PHE A 9 2.63 -22.15 -2.22
N HIS A 10 2.07 -20.98 -1.93
CA HIS A 10 1.42 -20.12 -2.93
C HIS A 10 2.35 -19.11 -3.61
N ASN A 11 3.68 -19.28 -3.57
CA ASN A 11 4.66 -18.32 -4.15
C ASN A 11 4.32 -16.85 -3.82
N LEU A 12 4.04 -16.57 -2.53
CA LEU A 12 3.64 -15.25 -2.06
C LEU A 12 4.77 -14.23 -2.28
N HIS A 13 4.44 -13.07 -2.83
CA HIS A 13 5.40 -11.99 -3.07
C HIS A 13 4.77 -10.61 -2.90
N TRP A 14 5.59 -9.64 -2.53
CA TRP A 14 5.19 -8.23 -2.52
C TRP A 14 5.08 -7.72 -3.95
N ARG A 15 3.98 -7.05 -4.29
CA ARG A 15 3.90 -6.31 -5.55
C ARG A 15 4.68 -5.01 -5.40
N SER A 16 5.29 -4.58 -6.49
CA SER A 16 6.12 -3.37 -6.57
C SER A 16 5.31 -2.07 -6.55
N LYS A 17 4.30 -1.98 -5.65
CA LYS A 17 3.41 -0.84 -5.48
C LYS A 17 2.88 -0.74 -4.06
N LEU A 18 2.53 0.47 -3.63
CA LEU A 18 1.86 0.76 -2.37
C LEU A 18 0.93 1.97 -2.53
N ALA A 19 -0.04 2.12 -1.63
CA ALA A 19 -0.89 3.31 -1.58
C ALA A 19 -0.81 3.98 -0.21
N LEU A 20 -0.84 5.31 -0.22
CA LEU A 20 -0.88 6.16 0.97
C LEU A 20 -2.07 7.12 0.89
N SER A 21 -2.63 7.51 2.03
CA SER A 21 -3.54 8.66 2.10
C SER A 21 -2.73 9.92 2.32
N LEU A 22 -2.66 10.80 1.31
CA LEU A 22 -1.88 12.03 1.31
C LEU A 22 -2.73 13.23 0.90
N ASP A 23 -2.38 14.40 1.42
CA ASP A 23 -2.90 15.68 0.92
C ASP A 23 -2.24 15.98 -0.43
N CYS A 24 -3.04 16.31 -1.44
CA CYS A 24 -2.55 16.53 -2.79
C CYS A 24 -2.74 17.99 -3.21
N PHE A 25 -1.64 18.74 -3.24
CA PHE A 25 -1.64 20.15 -3.63
C PHE A 25 -1.99 20.38 -5.10
N VAL A 26 -1.85 19.36 -5.96
CA VAL A 26 -2.16 19.46 -7.39
C VAL A 26 -3.67 19.58 -7.64
N CYS A 27 -4.49 18.89 -6.86
CA CYS A 27 -5.96 19.01 -6.92
C CYS A 27 -6.57 19.71 -5.70
N GLU A 28 -5.72 20.23 -4.82
CA GLU A 28 -6.08 20.93 -3.58
C GLU A 28 -7.05 20.12 -2.70
N ARG A 29 -6.87 18.80 -2.63
CA ARG A 29 -7.71 17.89 -1.82
C ARG A 29 -6.93 17.20 -0.73
N THR A 30 -7.50 17.17 0.48
CA THR A 30 -6.94 16.44 1.61
C THR A 30 -7.26 14.94 1.56
N GLY A 31 -6.42 14.10 2.18
CA GLY A 31 -6.67 12.67 2.41
C GLY A 31 -7.05 11.89 1.14
N ARG A 32 -6.26 12.05 0.08
CA ARG A 32 -6.42 11.35 -1.19
C ARG A 32 -5.60 10.07 -1.20
N THR A 33 -6.19 9.00 -1.74
CA THR A 33 -5.41 7.80 -2.08
C THR A 33 -4.42 8.16 -3.18
N THR A 34 -3.14 7.98 -2.87
CA THR A 34 -2.00 8.19 -3.76
C THR A 34 -1.30 6.85 -3.96
N LEU A 35 -1.26 6.37 -5.20
CA LEU A 35 -0.62 5.12 -5.61
C LEU A 35 0.82 5.38 -6.04
N PHE A 36 1.74 4.57 -5.54
CA PHE A 36 3.14 4.59 -5.90
C PHE A 36 3.51 3.25 -6.54
N GLU A 37 4.31 3.30 -7.60
CA GLU A 37 4.88 2.12 -8.26
C GLU A 37 6.41 2.22 -8.26
N LEU A 38 7.09 1.09 -8.01
CA LEU A 38 8.55 1.04 -7.96
C LEU A 38 9.13 1.36 -9.34
N GLY A 39 10.09 2.28 -9.38
CA GLY A 39 10.70 2.75 -10.63
C GLY A 39 9.92 3.86 -11.33
N ALA A 40 8.72 4.22 -10.85
CA ALA A 40 8.02 5.41 -11.33
C ALA A 40 8.56 6.67 -10.63
N GLU A 41 8.87 7.70 -11.42
CA GLU A 41 9.33 9.00 -10.92
C GLU A 41 8.21 9.87 -10.31
N ARG A 42 6.95 9.46 -10.50
CA ARG A 42 5.76 10.18 -10.02
C ARG A 42 4.72 9.20 -9.51
N ALA A 43 3.98 9.61 -8.50
CA ALA A 43 2.86 8.88 -7.95
C ALA A 43 1.57 9.31 -8.66
N VAL A 44 0.52 8.52 -8.51
CA VAL A 44 -0.81 8.79 -9.08
C VAL A 44 -1.77 9.10 -7.95
N CYS A 45 -2.29 10.32 -7.93
CA CYS A 45 -3.41 10.68 -7.07
C CYS A 45 -4.71 10.18 -7.71
N SER A 46 -5.57 9.57 -6.90
CA SER A 46 -6.94 9.18 -7.28
C SER A 46 -7.82 10.37 -7.74
N GLY A 47 -7.36 11.60 -7.55
CA GLY A 47 -7.97 12.83 -8.04
C GLY A 47 -9.39 13.10 -7.54
N ILE A 48 -10.17 13.87 -8.27
CA ILE A 48 -11.60 14.07 -7.98
C ILE A 48 -12.43 13.40 -9.08
N ARG A 49 -13.69 13.07 -8.77
CA ARG A 49 -14.55 12.30 -9.67
C ARG A 49 -14.68 12.96 -11.05
N GLU A 50 -14.62 14.28 -11.09
CA GLU A 50 -14.80 15.12 -12.27
C GLU A 50 -13.52 15.21 -13.12
N ALA A 51 -12.34 15.16 -12.50
CA ALA A 51 -11.05 15.36 -13.18
C ALA A 51 -10.29 14.04 -13.44
N GLY A 52 -10.71 12.95 -12.81
CA GLY A 52 -10.01 11.66 -12.89
C GLY A 52 -8.68 11.65 -12.15
N GLU A 53 -7.92 10.59 -12.34
CA GLU A 53 -6.59 10.41 -11.75
C GLU A 53 -5.57 11.36 -12.40
N HIS A 54 -4.56 11.77 -11.62
CA HIS A 54 -3.48 12.62 -12.13
C HIS A 54 -2.17 12.35 -11.40
N TYR A 55 -1.06 12.73 -12.03
CA TYR A 55 0.25 12.62 -11.40
C TYR A 55 0.41 13.60 -10.23
N THR A 56 1.16 13.17 -9.23
CA THR A 56 1.63 13.99 -8.11
C THR A 56 3.09 13.70 -7.83
N ALA A 57 3.79 14.68 -7.24
CA ALA A 57 5.21 14.59 -6.97
C ALA A 57 5.47 13.67 -5.76
N GLY A 58 5.81 12.42 -6.05
CA GLY A 58 6.24 11.44 -5.07
C GLY A 58 6.67 10.14 -5.75
N ARG A 59 7.55 9.37 -5.11
CA ARG A 59 8.13 8.14 -5.65
C ARG A 59 8.57 7.20 -4.54
N ILE A 60 8.73 5.93 -4.87
CA ILE A 60 9.39 4.97 -3.96
C ILE A 60 10.91 5.15 -4.12
N ALA A 61 11.57 5.59 -3.06
CA ALA A 61 13.01 5.80 -3.01
C ALA A 61 13.78 4.52 -2.66
N ALA A 62 13.17 3.63 -1.88
CA ALA A 62 13.71 2.30 -1.56
C ALA A 62 12.58 1.29 -1.34
N PHE A 63 12.81 0.03 -1.71
CA PHE A 63 11.82 -1.05 -1.60
C PHE A 63 12.52 -2.38 -1.36
N ASP A 64 12.71 -2.72 -0.09
CA ASP A 64 13.42 -3.91 0.35
C ASP A 64 12.44 -4.91 0.93
N HIS A 65 12.57 -6.18 0.55
CA HIS A 65 11.78 -7.25 1.16
C HIS A 65 12.67 -8.42 1.57
N THR A 66 12.25 -9.07 2.64
CA THR A 66 12.89 -10.27 3.16
C THR A 66 11.83 -11.35 3.23
N SER A 67 12.12 -12.51 2.63
CA SER A 67 11.27 -13.70 2.70
C SER A 67 12.03 -14.80 3.43
N GLU A 68 11.44 -15.27 4.52
CA GLU A 68 11.87 -16.42 5.29
C GLU A 68 10.85 -17.56 5.06
N ARG A 69 11.08 -18.71 5.69
CA ARG A 69 10.23 -19.90 5.50
C ARG A 69 8.78 -19.66 5.93
N ASP A 70 8.57 -18.99 7.05
CA ASP A 70 7.28 -18.82 7.72
C ASP A 70 6.79 -17.36 7.72
N ARG A 71 7.55 -16.43 7.13
CA ARG A 71 7.21 -15.00 7.12
C ARG A 71 7.80 -14.22 5.96
N THR A 72 7.14 -13.13 5.61
CA THR A 72 7.67 -12.10 4.71
C THR A 72 7.49 -10.69 5.27
N THR A 73 8.47 -9.83 5.01
CA THR A 73 8.50 -8.44 5.46
C THR A 73 8.85 -7.52 4.30
N LEU A 74 8.20 -6.36 4.24
CA LEU A 74 8.48 -5.28 3.31
C LEU A 74 8.87 -4.03 4.09
N ARG A 75 9.92 -3.35 3.63
CA ARG A 75 10.31 -2.01 4.02
C ARG A 75 10.34 -1.13 2.77
N ALA A 76 9.54 -0.07 2.77
CA ALA A 76 9.54 0.90 1.69
C ALA A 76 9.86 2.30 2.23
N VAL A 77 10.60 3.09 1.45
CA VAL A 77 10.83 4.52 1.69
C VAL A 77 10.19 5.28 0.54
N VAL A 78 9.42 6.31 0.88
CA VAL A 78 8.69 7.14 -0.08
C VAL A 78 9.14 8.57 0.07
N ASP A 79 9.60 9.17 -1.03
CA ASP A 79 9.79 10.60 -1.14
C ASP A 79 8.48 11.20 -1.67
N TYR A 80 8.04 12.33 -1.09
CA TYR A 80 6.91 13.07 -1.62
C TYR A 80 7.12 14.56 -1.40
N TRP A 81 6.53 15.36 -2.29
CA TRP A 81 6.50 16.81 -2.16
C TRP A 81 5.14 17.27 -1.67
N TRP A 82 5.17 18.33 -0.86
CA TRP A 82 3.98 18.94 -0.31
C TRP A 82 4.09 20.47 -0.37
N ALA A 83 2.95 21.11 -0.59
CA ALA A 83 2.78 22.55 -0.50
C ALA A 83 1.47 22.86 0.24
N PRO A 84 1.37 23.96 0.99
CA PRO A 84 0.15 24.35 1.68
C PRO A 84 -0.96 24.71 0.67
N PHE A 85 -2.19 24.30 0.98
CA PHE A 85 -3.41 24.66 0.25
C PHE A 85 -4.64 24.60 1.16
N HIS A 86 -5.78 25.10 0.69
CA HIS A 86 -7.08 24.99 1.38
C HIS A 86 -8.01 24.04 0.62
N ASP A 87 -8.52 22.99 1.26
CA ASP A 87 -9.50 22.08 0.66
C ASP A 87 -10.89 22.72 0.75
N ALA A 88 -11.26 23.46 -0.29
CA ALA A 88 -12.54 24.18 -0.36
C ALA A 88 -13.78 23.29 -0.16
N LYS A 89 -13.72 21.99 -0.52
CA LYS A 89 -14.86 21.08 -0.36
C LYS A 89 -15.03 20.62 1.09
N ARG A 90 -13.94 20.54 1.87
CA ARG A 90 -13.98 20.10 3.27
C ARG A 90 -13.74 21.23 4.27
N ASP A 91 -13.58 22.44 3.76
CA ASP A 91 -13.30 23.67 4.49
C ASP A 91 -12.21 23.49 5.55
N ARG A 92 -11.02 23.05 5.12
CA ARG A 92 -9.88 22.81 6.01
C ARG A 92 -8.55 23.06 5.31
N PRO A 93 -7.51 23.51 6.06
CA PRO A 93 -6.17 23.58 5.51
C PRO A 93 -5.59 22.18 5.30
N ALA A 94 -4.72 22.06 4.31
CA ALA A 94 -3.83 20.91 4.18
C ALA A 94 -2.73 20.97 5.23
N HIS A 95 -2.23 19.80 5.63
CA HIS A 95 -1.12 19.71 6.58
C HIS A 95 0.00 18.86 5.98
N ALA A 96 1.24 19.31 6.20
CA ALA A 96 2.40 18.43 6.01
C ALA A 96 2.21 17.18 6.87
N LEU A 97 2.75 16.04 6.40
CA LEU A 97 2.57 14.77 7.08
C LEU A 97 3.25 14.79 8.45
N THR A 98 2.45 15.02 9.48
CA THR A 98 2.86 15.11 10.90
C THR A 98 2.46 13.87 11.69
N HIS A 99 1.60 13.04 11.11
CA HIS A 99 1.05 11.82 11.71
C HIS A 99 1.10 10.70 10.68
N ALA A 100 1.05 9.46 11.15
CA ALA A 100 1.09 8.31 10.26
C ALA A 100 -0.18 8.24 9.38
N PRO A 101 -0.04 8.33 8.03
CA PRO A 101 -1.17 8.19 7.13
C PRO A 101 -1.68 6.74 7.10
N TRP A 102 -2.86 6.57 6.50
CA TRP A 102 -3.30 5.26 6.06
C TRP A 102 -2.35 4.72 4.98
N VAL A 103 -2.02 3.44 5.06
CA VAL A 103 -1.12 2.72 4.14
C VAL A 103 -1.77 1.43 3.68
N GLN A 104 -1.60 1.09 2.41
CA GLN A 104 -1.96 -0.20 1.84
C GLN A 104 -0.78 -0.77 1.03
N HIS A 105 -0.45 -2.03 1.30
CA HIS A 105 0.51 -2.82 0.52
C HIS A 105 -0.20 -3.90 -0.28
N TYR A 106 0.35 -4.20 -1.45
CA TYR A 106 -0.22 -5.15 -2.39
C TYR A 106 0.64 -6.40 -2.45
N LEU A 107 0.00 -7.56 -2.47
CA LEU A 107 0.63 -8.87 -2.56
C LEU A 107 0.06 -9.66 -3.74
N GLY A 108 0.94 -10.42 -4.37
CA GLY A 108 0.59 -11.39 -5.40
C GLY A 108 0.93 -12.80 -4.91
N TYR A 109 0.25 -13.78 -5.47
CA TYR A 109 0.52 -15.19 -5.22
C TYR A 109 0.20 -16.03 -6.47
N TYR A 110 0.72 -17.25 -6.51
CA TYR A 110 0.42 -18.26 -7.53
C TYR A 110 -0.06 -19.54 -6.85
N CYS A 111 -1.27 -19.97 -7.15
CA CYS A 111 -1.86 -21.19 -6.61
C CYS A 111 -1.26 -22.42 -7.30
N PRO A 112 -0.59 -23.33 -6.56
CA PRO A 112 0.03 -24.51 -7.15
C PRO A 112 -1.00 -25.56 -7.61
N GLU A 113 -2.19 -25.58 -7.02
CA GLU A 113 -3.22 -26.58 -7.34
C GLU A 113 -3.97 -26.27 -8.64
N GLN A 114 -4.35 -25.01 -8.83
CA GLN A 114 -5.15 -24.57 -9.97
C GLN A 114 -4.32 -23.86 -11.05
N ASN A 115 -3.02 -23.64 -10.82
CA ASN A 115 -2.12 -22.91 -11.73
C ASN A 115 -2.63 -21.51 -12.08
N GLN A 116 -3.19 -20.81 -11.09
CA GLN A 116 -3.76 -19.47 -11.26
C GLN A 116 -3.10 -18.48 -10.31
N SER A 117 -2.85 -17.27 -10.81
CA SER A 117 -2.39 -16.15 -10.01
C SER A 117 -3.55 -15.42 -9.38
N GLY A 118 -3.32 -14.85 -8.20
CA GLY A 118 -4.24 -13.92 -7.59
C GLY A 118 -3.51 -12.85 -6.78
N GLU A 119 -4.31 -11.91 -6.27
CA GLU A 119 -3.80 -10.76 -5.56
C GLU A 119 -4.65 -10.47 -4.32
N PHE A 120 -4.02 -9.86 -3.32
CA PHE A 120 -4.70 -9.29 -2.17
C PHE A 120 -3.89 -8.12 -1.63
N HIS A 121 -4.41 -7.46 -0.60
CA HIS A 121 -3.72 -6.35 0.05
C HIS A 121 -3.85 -6.43 1.56
N THR A 122 -2.95 -5.75 2.25
CA THR A 122 -3.02 -5.48 3.68
C THR A 122 -2.88 -3.98 3.90
N GLN A 123 -3.66 -3.42 4.82
CA GLN A 123 -3.69 -1.97 5.06
C GLN A 123 -3.86 -1.65 6.55
N THR A 124 -3.64 -0.40 6.94
CA THR A 124 -3.55 0.00 8.37
C THR A 124 -4.85 -0.13 9.15
N ASN A 125 -6.01 0.00 8.50
CA ASN A 125 -7.32 0.07 9.16
C ASN A 125 -8.11 -1.26 9.13
N LEU A 126 -7.43 -2.40 8.96
CA LEU A 126 -8.08 -3.71 9.00
C LEU A 126 -8.06 -4.30 10.40
N VAL A 127 -9.13 -5.02 10.77
CA VAL A 127 -9.18 -5.82 12.00
C VAL A 127 -8.13 -6.93 11.93
N ARG A 128 -7.43 -7.16 13.04
CA ARG A 128 -6.32 -8.11 13.14
C ARG A 128 -6.61 -9.18 14.19
N PRO A 129 -6.14 -10.44 14.00
CA PRO A 129 -5.40 -10.91 12.84
C PRO A 129 -6.29 -11.03 11.60
N GLN A 130 -5.73 -10.76 10.42
CA GLN A 130 -6.43 -10.93 9.15
C GLN A 130 -5.80 -12.08 8.37
N SER A 131 -6.62 -13.04 7.97
CA SER A 131 -6.20 -14.15 7.11
C SER A 131 -6.53 -13.86 5.66
N ALA A 132 -5.62 -14.20 4.76
CA ALA A 132 -5.84 -14.25 3.32
C ALA A 132 -5.93 -15.73 2.90
N THR A 133 -6.97 -16.08 2.15
CA THR A 133 -7.19 -17.42 1.61
C THR A 133 -7.19 -17.40 0.10
N CYS A 134 -6.74 -18.49 -0.50
CA CYS A 134 -6.75 -18.66 -1.95
C CYS A 134 -8.18 -18.95 -2.41
N PRO A 135 -8.78 -18.14 -3.30
CA PRO A 135 -10.11 -18.39 -3.84
C PRO A 135 -10.12 -19.61 -4.78
N HIS A 136 -8.96 -20.10 -5.21
CA HIS A 136 -8.84 -21.21 -6.16
C HIS A 136 -8.80 -22.59 -5.48
N CYS A 137 -8.17 -22.70 -4.30
CA CYS A 137 -8.07 -23.96 -3.55
C CYS A 137 -8.54 -23.86 -2.09
N SER A 138 -9.03 -22.70 -1.66
CA SER A 138 -9.45 -22.39 -0.28
C SER A 138 -8.36 -22.46 0.79
N ALA A 139 -7.13 -22.87 0.45
CA ALA A 139 -6.03 -22.94 1.40
C ALA A 139 -5.58 -21.55 1.88
N PRO A 140 -5.07 -21.42 3.12
CA PRO A 140 -4.52 -20.17 3.63
C PRO A 140 -3.27 -19.76 2.84
N ILE A 141 -3.18 -18.47 2.51
CA ILE A 141 -2.02 -17.87 1.83
C ILE A 141 -1.12 -17.16 2.83
N ALA A 142 -1.72 -16.35 3.71
CA ALA A 142 -0.97 -15.54 4.68
C ALA A 142 -1.86 -15.12 5.85
N GLN A 143 -1.25 -14.77 6.97
CA GLN A 143 -1.90 -14.14 8.11
C GLN A 143 -1.16 -12.85 8.52
N SER A 144 -1.90 -11.74 8.55
CA SER A 144 -1.42 -10.43 9.01
C SER A 144 -1.81 -10.24 10.47
N HIS A 145 -0.83 -10.28 11.37
CA HIS A 145 -1.07 -10.07 12.81
C HIS A 145 -0.98 -8.60 13.21
N GLU A 146 -0.17 -7.83 12.49
CA GLU A 146 0.06 -6.42 12.78
C GLU A 146 -0.37 -5.54 11.60
N ALA A 147 -0.71 -4.29 11.87
CA ALA A 147 -0.87 -3.28 10.84
C ALA A 147 0.50 -2.92 10.22
N PRO A 148 0.56 -2.48 8.95
CA PRO A 148 1.76 -1.84 8.42
C PRO A 148 2.23 -0.70 9.34
N GLN A 149 3.48 -0.77 9.78
CA GLN A 149 4.09 0.27 10.61
C GLN A 149 4.60 1.40 9.72
N LEU A 150 4.43 2.64 10.16
CA LEU A 150 4.92 3.81 9.44
C LEU A 150 5.78 4.66 10.37
N ARG A 151 6.93 5.08 9.83
CA ARG A 151 7.84 6.02 10.47
C ARG A 151 8.04 7.21 9.56
N LEU A 152 7.77 8.40 10.08
CA LEU A 152 8.10 9.65 9.41
C LEU A 152 9.60 9.89 9.54
N LEU A 153 10.25 10.17 8.41
CA LEU A 153 11.66 10.53 8.34
C LEU A 153 11.70 12.05 8.20
N THR A 154 12.01 12.74 9.30
CA THR A 154 12.14 14.21 9.38
C THR A 154 13.60 14.61 9.43
#